data_AF-A0A9Q9MR91-F1
#
_entry.id   AF-A0A9Q9MR91-F1
#
_cell.length_a   1.000
_cell.length_b   1.000
_cell.length_c   1.000
_cell.angle_alpha   90.00
_cell.angle_beta   90.00
_cell.angle_gamma   90.00
#
_symmetry.space_group_name_H-M   'P 1'
#
loop_
_entity.id
_entity.type
_entity.pdbx_description
1 polymer ?
#
loop_
_entity_poly.entity_id
_entity_poly.type
_entity_poly.pdbx_seq_one_letter_code
_entity_poly.pdbx_strand_id
1 'polypeptide(L)'
;MRMPEPEHANSLDDLVTALRLLKAWSHDLSYAAITRAVNDRWQRAGRPRTELTRRSTVAGYFTFGRARLDEDLLVAIVLALHPDAGYAERWRAALRAIRGDATTAALVDARGDLPDAPDGFVGRRPELRRLDALAAGDTVVIHGMAGAGKTWLALHAAHRLAGGAHVRLMADLRGQHPEAPAACPSAVLAGFLRHLGLRPEQIPHDLAGRAAAYRALLRDVPAVIVLDDAADEDGVAPLLPGGPQHLVLITSRRRLGGLRGAARLHLGDLDPADALDLLRRAAGRGRVDADVAAARRITARVGWHPHALAVVGGHLREHPDWPVADCARPVWLALTGGVRSALAVSCRVLPSAARRVLRLLSLHPGHDVGCPAVAALAGTDVGSVREDLHALVDAHLLRQPADGRFALHELVRGYAAELVGVEERASQVTAATARLFDYYRRTAAVAVRQLDTPVAAAVDTGAGDGRHRARHTGEAWQWLALEHANLLAVTARAADRGCARTARDLATSLWRYQRASEARRTVAEIVRGGTPPPRTWVTVRTRNVLATRNSSRSKP
;
A
#
# COMPACT_ATOMS: atom_id res chain seq x y z
N MET A 1 5.15 -42.66 24.94
CA MET A 1 4.10 -41.62 24.93
C MET A 1 4.71 -40.34 24.38
N ARG A 2 4.18 -39.77 23.29
CA ARG A 2 4.73 -38.55 22.67
C ARG A 2 4.47 -37.35 23.59
N MET A 3 5.45 -36.45 23.70
CA MET A 3 5.30 -35.23 24.50
C MET A 3 4.17 -34.37 23.91
N PRO A 4 3.21 -33.87 24.72
CA PRO A 4 2.12 -33.05 24.20
C PRO A 4 2.67 -31.72 23.67
N GLU A 5 2.09 -31.24 22.58
CA GLU A 5 2.51 -30.02 21.87
C GLU A 5 1.39 -28.98 22.01
N PRO A 6 1.51 -27.97 22.89
CA PRO A 6 0.42 -27.03 23.22
C PRO A 6 0.04 -26.11 22.04
N GLU A 7 0.91 -25.93 21.05
CA GLU A 7 0.65 -25.13 19.84
C GLU A 7 -0.51 -25.66 18.98
N HIS A 8 -0.94 -26.91 19.17
CA HIS A 8 -2.09 -27.48 18.47
C HIS A 8 -3.43 -27.19 19.16
N ALA A 9 -3.43 -26.56 20.33
CA ALA A 9 -4.65 -26.22 21.06
C ALA A 9 -5.30 -24.97 20.46
N ASN A 10 -6.55 -25.08 20.02
CA ASN A 10 -7.33 -23.98 19.43
C ASN A 10 -8.43 -23.46 20.38
N SER A 11 -8.57 -24.07 21.56
CA SER A 11 -9.53 -23.69 22.59
C SER A 11 -8.96 -23.93 24.00
N LEU A 12 -9.59 -23.34 25.02
CA LEU A 12 -9.21 -23.60 26.42
C LEU A 12 -9.38 -25.08 26.79
N ASP A 13 -10.38 -25.77 26.24
CA ASP A 13 -10.61 -27.19 26.50
C ASP A 13 -9.59 -28.09 25.79
N ASP A 14 -9.11 -27.71 24.60
CA ASP A 14 -7.97 -28.40 23.96
C ASP A 14 -6.69 -28.24 24.80
N LEU A 15 -6.49 -27.04 25.35
CA LEU A 15 -5.35 -26.76 26.23
C LEU A 15 -5.44 -27.57 27.53
N VAL A 16 -6.64 -27.73 28.11
CA VAL A 16 -6.90 -28.61 29.26
C VAL A 16 -6.65 -30.08 28.89
N THR A 17 -7.04 -30.52 27.70
CA THR A 17 -6.77 -31.87 27.19
C THR A 17 -5.28 -32.14 27.10
N ALA A 18 -4.53 -31.22 26.48
CA ALA A 18 -3.08 -31.31 26.41
C ALA A 18 -2.45 -31.31 27.82
N LEU A 19 -3.00 -30.54 28.76
CA LEU A 19 -2.44 -30.42 30.11
C LEU A 19 -2.65 -31.72 30.91
N ARG A 20 -3.79 -32.39 30.72
CA ARG A 20 -4.05 -33.73 31.25
C ARG A 20 -3.09 -34.76 30.66
N LEU A 21 -2.81 -34.71 29.36
CA LEU A 21 -1.83 -35.58 28.72
C LEU A 21 -0.41 -35.32 29.27
N LEU A 22 -0.06 -34.07 29.55
CA LEU A 22 1.23 -33.71 30.15
C LEU A 22 1.36 -34.27 31.58
N LYS A 23 0.30 -34.21 32.37
CA LYS A 23 0.27 -34.83 33.71
C LYS A 23 0.44 -36.34 33.64
N ALA A 24 -0.24 -37.00 32.71
CA ALA A 24 -0.10 -38.44 32.51
C ALA A 24 1.34 -38.81 32.08
N TRP A 25 1.98 -37.98 31.25
CA TRP A 25 3.37 -38.14 30.84
C TRP A 25 4.35 -37.99 32.02
N SER A 26 4.09 -37.07 32.96
CA SER A 26 4.95 -36.81 34.12
C SER A 26 4.75 -37.80 35.29
N HIS A 27 4.52 -39.08 35.01
CA HIS A 27 4.22 -40.10 36.04
C HIS A 27 2.99 -39.82 36.90
N ASP A 28 2.01 -39.09 36.35
CA ASP A 28 0.72 -38.83 36.97
C ASP A 28 0.78 -38.18 38.38
N LEU A 29 1.74 -37.27 38.59
CA LEU A 29 1.90 -36.52 39.84
C LEU A 29 0.56 -36.07 40.45
N SER A 30 0.40 -36.29 41.75
CA SER A 30 -0.81 -35.87 42.46
C SER A 30 -0.96 -34.35 42.43
N TYR A 31 -2.21 -33.83 42.45
CA TYR A 31 -2.43 -32.38 42.52
C TYR A 31 -1.78 -31.74 43.75
N ALA A 32 -1.62 -32.47 44.86
CA ALA A 32 -0.92 -32.00 46.04
C ALA A 32 0.59 -31.82 45.78
N ALA A 33 1.21 -32.74 45.03
CA ALA A 33 2.63 -32.64 44.65
C ALA A 33 2.86 -31.46 43.69
N ILE A 34 2.00 -31.28 42.69
CA ILE A 34 2.05 -30.15 41.75
C ILE A 34 1.89 -28.82 42.51
N THR A 35 0.92 -28.74 43.42
CA THR A 35 0.68 -27.55 44.25
C THR A 35 1.90 -27.19 45.09
N ARG A 36 2.56 -28.18 45.70
CA ARG A 36 3.78 -27.98 46.49
C ARG A 36 4.90 -27.43 45.61
N ALA A 37 5.16 -28.06 44.46
CA ALA A 37 6.20 -27.63 43.53
C ALA A 37 5.98 -26.19 43.01
N VAL A 38 4.73 -25.82 42.70
CA VAL A 38 4.36 -24.45 42.31
C VAL A 38 4.65 -23.46 43.44
N ASN A 39 4.19 -23.75 44.66
CA ASN A 39 4.36 -22.85 45.80
C ASN A 39 5.83 -22.71 46.21
N ASP A 40 6.61 -23.80 46.19
CA ASP A 40 8.05 -23.76 46.47
C ASP A 40 8.79 -22.91 45.43
N ARG A 41 8.34 -22.92 44.17
CA ARG A 41 8.90 -22.08 43.11
C ARG A 41 8.53 -20.61 43.31
N TRP A 42 7.28 -20.31 43.62
CA TRP A 42 6.80 -18.94 43.86
C TRP A 42 7.43 -18.33 45.12
N GLN A 43 7.62 -19.11 46.18
CA GLN A 43 8.33 -18.66 47.38
C GLN A 43 9.80 -18.32 47.08
N ARG A 44 10.50 -19.17 46.31
CA ARG A 44 11.88 -18.87 45.86
C ARG A 44 11.95 -17.62 44.98
N ALA A 45 10.88 -17.31 44.24
CA ALA A 45 10.76 -16.10 43.44
C ALA A 45 10.27 -14.86 44.24
N GLY A 46 10.09 -14.98 45.56
CA GLY A 46 9.72 -13.86 46.44
C GLY A 46 8.23 -13.51 46.45
N ARG A 47 7.33 -14.37 45.93
CA ARG A 47 5.88 -14.12 46.04
C ARG A 47 5.42 -14.21 47.50
N PRO A 48 4.56 -13.28 47.97
CA PRO A 48 4.05 -13.27 49.34
C PRO A 48 3.16 -14.48 49.61
N ARG A 49 3.12 -14.94 50.88
CA ARG A 49 2.39 -16.16 51.28
C ARG A 49 0.88 -16.10 51.00
N THR A 50 0.31 -14.91 50.92
CA THR A 50 -1.10 -14.65 50.58
C THR A 50 -1.45 -15.02 49.13
N GLU A 51 -0.46 -15.11 48.24
CA GLU A 51 -0.64 -15.39 46.82
C GLU A 51 -0.35 -16.85 46.43
N LEU A 52 -0.04 -17.70 47.41
CA LEU A 52 0.22 -19.12 47.17
C LEU A 52 -1.06 -19.84 46.74
N THR A 53 -0.91 -20.76 45.79
CA THR A 53 -2.04 -21.49 45.22
C THR A 53 -2.49 -22.63 46.15
N ARG A 54 -3.76 -22.99 46.04
CA ARG A 54 -4.39 -24.10 46.79
C ARG A 54 -4.53 -25.32 45.89
N ARG A 55 -4.62 -26.52 46.50
CA ARG A 55 -4.83 -27.78 45.78
C ARG A 55 -6.07 -27.74 44.87
N SER A 56 -7.17 -27.16 45.35
CA SER A 56 -8.41 -27.01 44.58
C SER A 56 -8.22 -26.10 43.35
N THR A 57 -7.43 -25.04 43.49
CA THR A 57 -7.11 -24.13 42.39
C THR A 57 -6.32 -24.85 41.30
N VAL A 58 -5.28 -25.61 41.68
CA VAL A 58 -4.46 -26.41 40.75
C VAL A 58 -5.28 -27.52 40.10
N ALA A 59 -6.07 -28.28 40.88
CA ALA A 59 -6.92 -29.34 40.34
C ALA A 59 -7.90 -28.82 39.28
N GLY A 60 -8.42 -27.61 39.47
CA GLY A 60 -9.32 -27.00 38.51
C GLY A 60 -8.70 -26.61 37.16
N TYR A 61 -7.36 -26.53 37.03
CA TYR A 61 -6.72 -26.36 35.71
C TYR A 61 -6.82 -27.61 34.83
N PHE A 62 -7.16 -28.73 35.44
CA PHE A 62 -7.40 -29.99 34.76
C PHE A 62 -8.90 -30.24 34.54
N THR A 63 -9.78 -29.25 34.75
CA THR A 63 -11.24 -29.39 34.55
C THR A 63 -11.69 -28.57 33.34
N PHE A 64 -12.53 -29.18 32.49
CA PHE A 64 -13.13 -28.53 31.33
C PHE A 64 -14.13 -27.42 31.70
N GLY A 65 -14.44 -26.53 30.76
CA GLY A 65 -15.48 -25.51 30.91
C GLY A 65 -15.06 -24.28 31.74
N ARG A 66 -13.75 -24.05 31.90
CA ARG A 66 -13.25 -22.83 32.55
C ARG A 66 -13.23 -21.65 31.58
N ALA A 67 -13.93 -20.58 31.94
CA ALA A 67 -13.94 -19.35 31.17
C ALA A 67 -12.57 -18.63 31.15
N ARG A 68 -11.72 -18.83 32.16
CA ARG A 68 -10.40 -18.18 32.27
C ARG A 68 -9.38 -19.06 33.00
N LEU A 69 -8.16 -19.11 32.47
CA LEU A 69 -6.97 -19.70 33.11
C LEU A 69 -5.93 -18.60 33.37
N ASP A 70 -5.46 -18.43 34.60
CA ASP A 70 -4.37 -17.51 34.92
C ASP A 70 -3.06 -17.99 34.27
N GLU A 71 -2.35 -17.07 33.63
CA GLU A 71 -1.18 -17.38 32.82
C GLU A 71 0.01 -17.79 33.68
N ASP A 72 0.26 -17.08 34.79
CA ASP A 72 1.36 -17.34 35.70
C ASP A 72 1.20 -18.70 36.39
N LEU A 73 -0.02 -19.03 36.80
CA LEU A 73 -0.32 -20.32 37.39
C LEU A 73 -0.27 -21.47 36.36
N LEU A 74 -0.73 -21.27 35.13
CA LEU A 74 -0.57 -22.27 34.07
C LEU A 74 0.92 -22.58 33.83
N VAL A 75 1.74 -21.55 33.67
CA VAL A 75 3.19 -21.68 33.46
C VAL A 75 3.84 -22.39 34.64
N ALA A 76 3.47 -22.03 35.87
CA ALA A 76 4.01 -22.67 37.06
C ALA A 76 3.60 -24.16 37.15
N ILE A 77 2.37 -24.51 36.78
CA ILE A 77 1.90 -25.91 36.72
C ILE A 77 2.68 -26.69 35.67
N VAL A 78 2.83 -26.15 34.46
CA VAL A 78 3.61 -26.80 33.38
C VAL A 78 5.04 -27.04 33.83
N LEU A 79 5.65 -26.05 34.48
CA LEU A 79 7.02 -26.15 35.00
C LEU A 79 7.17 -27.16 36.16
N ALA A 80 6.09 -27.43 36.89
CA ALA A 80 6.06 -28.50 37.89
C ALA A 80 5.96 -29.90 37.27
N LEU A 81 5.39 -30.01 36.07
CA LEU A 81 5.26 -31.27 35.32
C LEU A 81 6.45 -31.52 34.39
N HIS A 82 7.07 -30.46 33.88
CA HIS A 82 8.20 -30.49 32.96
C HIS A 82 9.12 -29.27 33.22
N PRO A 83 10.34 -29.46 33.73
CA PRO A 83 11.16 -28.36 34.27
C PRO A 83 11.79 -27.43 33.22
N ASP A 84 11.55 -27.65 31.93
CA ASP A 84 12.07 -26.82 30.83
C ASP A 84 11.30 -25.50 30.67
N ALA A 85 12.04 -24.39 30.73
CA ALA A 85 11.47 -23.04 30.60
C ALA A 85 10.98 -22.73 29.18
N GLY A 86 11.69 -23.17 28.13
CA GLY A 86 11.28 -22.94 26.74
C GLY A 86 10.00 -23.68 26.39
N TYR A 87 9.80 -24.86 26.95
CA TYR A 87 8.56 -25.62 26.85
C TYR A 87 7.41 -24.90 27.57
N ALA A 88 7.63 -24.37 28.77
CA ALA A 88 6.62 -23.58 29.46
C ALA A 88 6.24 -22.29 28.72
N GLU A 89 7.17 -21.64 28.02
CA GLU A 89 6.87 -20.50 27.15
C GLU A 89 5.95 -20.88 25.97
N ARG A 90 6.04 -22.11 25.44
CA ARG A 90 5.10 -22.58 24.40
C ARG A 90 3.67 -22.66 24.93
N TRP A 91 3.48 -23.08 26.18
CA TRP A 91 2.16 -23.09 26.84
C TRP A 91 1.62 -21.69 27.09
N ARG A 92 2.49 -20.75 27.48
CA ARG A 92 2.15 -19.33 27.60
C ARG A 92 1.72 -18.76 26.25
N ALA A 93 2.48 -19.03 25.19
CA ALA A 93 2.17 -18.57 23.84
C ALA A 93 0.84 -19.15 23.33
N ALA A 94 0.58 -20.44 23.55
CA ALA A 94 -0.69 -21.07 23.19
C ALA A 94 -1.89 -20.46 23.93
N LEU A 95 -1.79 -20.25 25.25
CA LEU A 95 -2.86 -19.59 26.01
C LEU A 95 -3.11 -18.15 25.54
N ARG A 96 -2.05 -17.41 25.21
CA ARG A 96 -2.15 -16.05 24.66
C ARG A 96 -2.76 -16.04 23.26
N ALA A 97 -2.44 -17.01 22.40
CA ALA A 97 -3.05 -17.16 21.08
C ALA A 97 -4.56 -17.44 21.20
N ILE A 98 -4.95 -18.42 22.04
CA ILE A 98 -6.35 -18.76 22.30
C ILE A 98 -7.12 -17.55 22.89
N ARG A 99 -6.50 -16.81 23.82
CA ARG A 99 -7.09 -15.57 24.36
C ARG A 99 -7.14 -14.43 23.33
N GLY A 100 -6.12 -14.33 22.49
CA GLY A 100 -6.07 -13.42 21.35
C GLY A 100 -7.24 -13.70 20.40
N ASP A 101 -7.49 -14.95 20.05
CA ASP A 101 -8.59 -15.37 19.18
C ASP A 101 -9.96 -15.14 19.83
N ALA A 102 -10.11 -15.41 21.13
CA ALA A 102 -11.36 -15.16 21.87
C ALA A 102 -11.67 -13.66 22.02
N THR A 103 -10.64 -12.82 22.20
CA THR A 103 -10.79 -11.35 22.28
C THR A 103 -11.01 -10.75 20.88
N THR A 104 -10.35 -11.31 19.86
CA THR A 104 -10.52 -10.92 18.44
C THR A 104 -11.91 -11.29 17.93
N ALA A 105 -12.47 -12.43 18.36
CA ALA A 105 -13.83 -12.88 18.04
C ALA A 105 -14.93 -12.01 18.67
N ALA A 106 -14.65 -11.36 19.80
CA ALA A 106 -15.56 -10.37 20.40
C ALA A 106 -15.46 -8.98 19.74
N LEU A 107 -14.41 -8.73 18.95
CA LEU A 107 -14.09 -7.45 18.31
C LEU A 107 -14.22 -7.48 16.76
N VAL A 108 -14.77 -8.53 16.17
CA VAL A 108 -15.08 -8.54 14.73
C VAL A 108 -16.38 -7.75 14.51
N ASP A 109 -16.30 -6.65 13.76
CA ASP A 109 -17.46 -5.86 13.36
C ASP A 109 -18.23 -6.56 12.23
N ALA A 110 -18.81 -7.73 12.56
CA ALA A 110 -19.71 -8.45 11.67
C ALA A 110 -21.15 -7.97 11.94
N ARG A 111 -21.77 -7.37 10.93
CA ARG A 111 -23.09 -6.75 11.00
C ARG A 111 -24.11 -7.52 10.18
N GLY A 112 -25.35 -7.54 10.69
CA GLY A 112 -26.54 -8.11 10.05
C GLY A 112 -27.25 -7.14 9.10
N ASP A 113 -26.67 -5.98 8.84
CA ASP A 113 -27.11 -5.02 7.83
C ASP A 113 -25.94 -4.11 7.41
N LEU A 114 -26.13 -3.34 6.35
CA LEU A 114 -25.18 -2.32 5.91
C LEU A 114 -25.30 -1.06 6.79
N PRO A 115 -24.18 -0.39 7.15
CA PRO A 115 -24.22 0.97 7.68
C PRO A 115 -24.96 1.90 6.72
N ASP A 116 -25.43 3.04 7.21
CA ASP A 116 -26.07 4.07 6.37
C ASP A 116 -25.23 4.39 5.13
N ALA A 117 -25.93 4.65 4.02
CA ALA A 117 -25.28 5.05 2.78
C ALA A 117 -24.46 6.32 3.05
N PRO A 118 -23.18 6.34 2.66
CA PRO A 118 -22.32 7.42 3.09
C PRO A 118 -22.71 8.75 2.40
N ASP A 119 -23.00 9.76 3.21
CA ASP A 119 -23.50 11.05 2.76
C ASP A 119 -22.52 11.81 1.88
N GLY A 120 -23.03 12.43 0.83
CA GLY A 120 -22.22 13.34 0.02
C GLY A 120 -21.19 12.65 -0.87
N PHE A 121 -21.40 11.39 -1.26
CA PHE A 121 -20.63 10.69 -2.29
C PHE A 121 -20.45 11.56 -3.56
N VAL A 122 -19.22 11.64 -4.07
CA VAL A 122 -18.84 12.47 -5.22
C VAL A 122 -18.25 11.60 -6.32
N GLY A 123 -18.75 11.78 -7.54
CA GLY A 123 -18.07 11.31 -8.73
C GLY A 123 -18.17 9.82 -8.99
N ARG A 124 -17.09 9.24 -9.53
CA ARG A 124 -16.93 7.79 -9.76
C ARG A 124 -17.93 7.19 -10.75
N ARG A 125 -18.42 7.99 -11.69
CA ARG A 125 -19.40 7.53 -12.70
C ARG A 125 -18.91 6.33 -13.53
N PRO A 126 -17.65 6.28 -14.00
CA PRO A 126 -17.15 5.11 -14.73
C PRO A 126 -17.16 3.84 -13.90
N GLU A 127 -16.76 3.92 -12.63
CA GLU A 127 -16.72 2.79 -11.70
C GLU A 127 -18.13 2.34 -11.33
N LEU A 128 -19.03 3.27 -11.03
CA LEU A 128 -20.43 2.98 -10.75
C LEU A 128 -21.13 2.28 -11.92
N ARG A 129 -20.88 2.71 -13.17
CA ARG A 129 -21.42 2.02 -14.35
C ARG A 129 -20.91 0.58 -14.49
N ARG A 130 -19.66 0.32 -14.10
CA ARG A 130 -19.11 -1.05 -14.09
C ARG A 130 -19.76 -1.88 -12.99
N LEU A 131 -20.02 -1.29 -11.83
CA LEU A 131 -20.73 -1.94 -10.74
C LEU A 131 -22.22 -2.18 -11.06
N ASP A 132 -22.85 -1.31 -11.84
CA ASP A 132 -24.23 -1.50 -12.33
C ASP A 132 -24.40 -2.63 -13.32
N ALA A 133 -23.34 -2.92 -14.08
CA ALA A 133 -23.32 -4.04 -15.00
C ALA A 133 -23.18 -5.39 -14.28
N LEU A 134 -22.97 -5.38 -12.96
CA LEU A 134 -22.89 -6.60 -12.16
C LEU A 134 -24.27 -7.19 -11.95
N ALA A 135 -24.33 -8.50 -11.97
CA ALA A 135 -25.52 -9.26 -11.61
C ALA A 135 -25.33 -9.95 -10.25
N ALA A 136 -26.43 -10.46 -9.70
CA ALA A 136 -26.34 -11.44 -8.64
C ALA A 136 -25.47 -12.63 -9.13
N GLY A 137 -24.61 -13.16 -8.26
CA GLY A 137 -23.60 -14.17 -8.59
C GLY A 137 -22.19 -13.59 -8.78
N ASP A 138 -22.07 -12.28 -8.94
CA ASP A 138 -20.77 -11.64 -9.09
C ASP A 138 -20.07 -11.42 -7.75
N THR A 139 -18.78 -11.73 -7.73
CA THR A 139 -17.85 -11.34 -6.67
C THR A 139 -16.91 -10.28 -7.24
N VAL A 140 -16.79 -9.13 -6.58
CA VAL A 140 -15.97 -8.02 -7.05
C VAL A 140 -14.98 -7.57 -6.01
N VAL A 141 -13.71 -7.53 -6.39
CA VAL A 141 -12.63 -6.96 -5.58
C VAL A 141 -12.38 -5.53 -6.03
N ILE A 142 -12.76 -4.58 -5.17
CA ILE A 142 -12.46 -3.16 -5.29
C ILE A 142 -11.11 -2.91 -4.62
N HIS A 143 -10.07 -2.67 -5.42
CA HIS A 143 -8.70 -2.54 -4.93
C HIS A 143 -8.04 -1.21 -5.31
N GLY A 144 -7.12 -0.73 -4.49
CA GLY A 144 -6.48 0.58 -4.70
C GLY A 144 -5.81 1.16 -3.46
N MET A 145 -5.20 2.33 -3.60
CA MET A 145 -4.47 3.01 -2.53
C MET A 145 -5.36 3.27 -1.29
N ALA A 146 -4.74 3.32 -0.11
CA ALA A 146 -5.45 3.69 1.11
C ALA A 146 -6.04 5.10 1.01
N GLY A 147 -7.31 5.27 1.40
CA GLY A 147 -8.03 6.54 1.29
C GLY A 147 -8.61 6.87 -0.10
N ALA A 148 -8.51 5.97 -1.08
CA ALA A 148 -9.10 6.14 -2.40
C ALA A 148 -10.65 6.10 -2.42
N GLY A 149 -11.28 5.77 -1.29
CA GLY A 149 -12.74 5.69 -1.15
C GLY A 149 -13.34 4.32 -1.48
N LYS A 150 -12.57 3.22 -1.34
CA LYS A 150 -13.03 1.85 -1.66
C LYS A 150 -14.24 1.43 -0.85
N THR A 151 -14.18 1.58 0.47
CA THR A 151 -15.29 1.31 1.40
C THR A 151 -16.52 2.14 1.04
N TRP A 152 -16.34 3.43 0.76
CA TRP A 152 -17.42 4.32 0.35
C TRP A 152 -18.08 3.87 -0.96
N LEU A 153 -17.29 3.49 -1.97
CA LEU A 153 -17.80 2.98 -3.24
C LEU A 153 -18.53 1.64 -3.05
N ALA A 154 -17.96 0.73 -2.24
CA ALA A 154 -18.57 -0.57 -1.94
C ALA A 154 -19.92 -0.42 -1.26
N LEU A 155 -20.01 0.42 -0.22
CA LEU A 155 -21.25 0.69 0.48
C LEU A 155 -22.28 1.39 -0.41
N HIS A 156 -21.87 2.39 -1.18
CA HIS A 156 -22.77 3.09 -2.10
C HIS A 156 -23.33 2.13 -3.17
N ALA A 157 -22.49 1.26 -3.74
CA ALA A 157 -22.93 0.25 -4.70
C ALA A 157 -23.81 -0.82 -4.05
N ALA A 158 -23.45 -1.29 -2.86
CA ALA A 158 -24.24 -2.26 -2.09
C ALA A 158 -25.66 -1.74 -1.84
N HIS A 159 -25.81 -0.51 -1.33
CA HIS A 159 -27.12 0.11 -1.12
C HIS A 159 -27.93 0.22 -2.41
N ARG A 160 -27.29 0.60 -3.52
CA ARG A 160 -27.97 0.76 -4.80
C ARG A 160 -28.41 -0.56 -5.43
N LEU A 161 -27.64 -1.62 -5.22
CA LEU A 161 -27.88 -2.96 -5.76
C LEU A 161 -28.66 -3.87 -4.79
N ALA A 162 -28.90 -3.44 -3.54
CA ALA A 162 -29.59 -4.21 -2.52
C ALA A 162 -31.12 -4.31 -2.69
N GLY A 163 -31.71 -3.67 -3.71
CA GLY A 163 -33.17 -3.57 -3.88
C GLY A 163 -33.92 -4.90 -3.90
N GLY A 164 -33.27 -6.01 -4.29
CA GLY A 164 -33.82 -7.37 -4.27
C GLY A 164 -33.21 -8.30 -3.22
N ALA A 165 -32.33 -7.80 -2.34
CA ALA A 165 -31.62 -8.61 -1.36
C ALA A 165 -32.42 -8.75 -0.06
N HIS A 166 -32.61 -9.99 0.38
CA HIS A 166 -33.28 -10.32 1.64
C HIS A 166 -32.29 -10.31 2.82
N VAL A 167 -31.03 -10.60 2.54
CA VAL A 167 -29.94 -10.62 3.53
C VAL A 167 -28.91 -9.58 3.15
N ARG A 168 -28.45 -8.82 4.15
CA ARG A 168 -27.35 -7.88 4.00
C ARG A 168 -26.34 -8.12 5.11
N LEU A 169 -25.08 -8.34 4.75
CA LEU A 169 -24.03 -8.64 5.70
C LEU A 169 -22.83 -7.74 5.42
N MET A 170 -22.19 -7.27 6.48
CA MET A 170 -20.92 -6.54 6.37
C MET A 170 -19.95 -7.03 7.42
N ALA A 171 -18.68 -7.17 7.05
CA ALA A 171 -17.59 -7.37 7.99
C ALA A 171 -16.41 -6.45 7.68
N ASP A 172 -15.90 -5.76 8.69
CA ASP A 172 -14.56 -5.18 8.65
C ASP A 172 -13.52 -6.29 8.94
N LEU A 173 -12.76 -6.65 7.92
CA LEU A 173 -11.74 -7.68 7.97
C LEU A 173 -10.40 -7.18 8.55
N ARG A 174 -10.27 -5.86 8.80
CA ARG A 174 -9.10 -5.24 9.45
C ARG A 174 -7.76 -5.63 8.85
N GLY A 175 -7.73 -5.97 7.58
CA GLY A 175 -6.59 -6.59 6.94
C GLY A 175 -5.36 -5.70 6.88
N GLN A 176 -5.53 -4.40 7.05
CA GLN A 176 -4.45 -3.42 7.10
C GLN A 176 -4.70 -2.40 8.23
N HIS A 177 -5.22 -2.88 9.38
CA HIS A 177 -5.38 -2.07 10.59
C HIS A 177 -4.02 -1.85 11.29
N PRO A 178 -3.71 -0.65 11.79
CA PRO A 178 -2.38 -0.32 12.33
C PRO A 178 -2.01 -1.03 13.63
N GLU A 179 -3.01 -1.40 14.43
CA GLU A 179 -2.85 -1.88 15.81
C GLU A 179 -3.57 -3.20 16.11
N ALA A 180 -4.43 -3.66 15.20
CA ALA A 180 -5.27 -4.84 15.41
C ALA A 180 -4.94 -5.89 14.35
N PRO A 181 -4.95 -7.19 14.70
CA PRO A 181 -4.78 -8.25 13.73
C PRO A 181 -5.97 -8.29 12.75
N ALA A 182 -5.72 -8.85 11.57
CA ALA A 182 -6.78 -9.16 10.60
C ALA A 182 -7.86 -10.03 11.26
N ALA A 183 -9.11 -9.82 10.88
CA ALA A 183 -10.23 -10.57 11.42
C ALA A 183 -10.12 -12.05 11.04
N CYS A 184 -10.21 -12.93 12.03
CA CYS A 184 -10.26 -14.36 11.80
C CYS A 184 -11.55 -14.73 11.03
N PRO A 185 -11.46 -15.42 9.86
CA PRO A 185 -12.64 -15.77 9.07
C PRO A 185 -13.65 -16.62 9.84
N SER A 186 -13.17 -17.48 10.73
CA SER A 186 -14.03 -18.31 11.58
C SER A 186 -14.89 -17.45 12.52
N ALA A 187 -14.33 -16.34 13.05
CA ALA A 187 -15.05 -15.42 13.90
C ALA A 187 -16.06 -14.56 13.11
N VAL A 188 -15.69 -14.13 11.89
CA VAL A 188 -16.61 -13.42 10.98
C VAL A 188 -17.83 -14.29 10.67
N LEU A 189 -17.61 -15.55 10.29
CA LEU A 189 -18.70 -16.50 10.01
C LEU A 189 -19.58 -16.75 11.23
N ALA A 190 -19.00 -16.88 12.43
CA ALA A 190 -19.80 -17.00 13.66
C ALA A 190 -20.67 -15.74 13.91
N GLY A 191 -20.16 -14.55 13.56
CA GLY A 191 -20.95 -13.31 13.55
C GLY A 191 -22.10 -13.36 12.55
N PHE A 192 -21.82 -13.70 11.29
CA PHE A 192 -22.84 -13.81 10.24
C PHE A 192 -23.91 -14.85 10.57
N LEU A 193 -23.53 -16.04 11.07
CA LEU A 193 -24.47 -17.09 11.42
C LEU A 193 -25.44 -16.65 12.53
N ARG A 194 -24.99 -15.86 13.51
CA ARG A 194 -25.87 -15.27 14.53
C ARG A 194 -26.89 -14.31 13.91
N HIS A 195 -26.45 -13.45 12.99
CA HIS A 195 -27.36 -12.52 12.28
C HIS A 195 -28.34 -13.25 11.36
N LEU A 196 -27.96 -14.42 10.84
CA LEU A 196 -28.84 -15.31 10.08
C LEU A 196 -29.77 -16.16 10.96
N GLY A 197 -29.75 -15.96 12.28
CA GLY A 197 -30.70 -16.56 13.22
C GLY A 197 -30.25 -17.85 13.90
N LEU A 198 -28.99 -18.28 13.75
CA LEU A 198 -28.48 -19.44 14.51
C LEU A 198 -28.17 -19.04 15.96
N ARG A 199 -28.63 -19.88 16.89
CA ARG A 199 -28.25 -19.76 18.30
C ARG A 199 -26.79 -20.18 18.49
N PRO A 200 -26.05 -19.59 19.47
CA PRO A 200 -24.63 -19.88 19.68
C PRO A 200 -24.29 -21.37 19.79
N GLU A 201 -25.18 -22.18 20.38
CA GLU A 201 -24.98 -23.62 20.60
C GLU A 201 -25.10 -24.44 19.32
N GLN A 202 -25.71 -23.87 18.27
CA GLN A 202 -25.91 -24.50 16.97
C GLN A 202 -24.80 -24.14 15.97
N ILE A 203 -23.93 -23.19 16.31
CA ILE A 203 -22.85 -22.73 15.45
C ILE A 203 -21.67 -23.71 15.57
N PRO A 204 -21.23 -24.35 14.47
CA PRO A 204 -20.08 -25.25 14.50
C PRO A 204 -18.82 -24.55 15.04
N HIS A 205 -17.90 -25.30 15.64
CA HIS A 205 -16.69 -24.72 16.24
C HIS A 205 -15.57 -24.49 15.21
N ASP A 206 -15.50 -25.34 14.18
CA ASP A 206 -14.48 -25.28 13.15
C ASP A 206 -14.89 -24.40 11.95
N LEU A 207 -13.88 -23.89 11.24
CA LEU A 207 -14.07 -22.99 10.10
C LEU A 207 -14.88 -23.63 8.96
N ALA A 208 -14.62 -24.91 8.67
CA ALA A 208 -15.27 -25.60 7.55
C ALA A 208 -16.75 -25.83 7.82
N GLY A 209 -17.10 -26.24 9.04
CA GLY A 209 -18.48 -26.38 9.51
C GLY A 209 -19.23 -25.05 9.47
N ARG A 210 -18.62 -23.95 9.94
CA ARG A 210 -19.21 -22.60 9.88
C ARG A 210 -19.45 -22.15 8.44
N ALA A 211 -18.48 -22.36 7.56
CA ALA A 211 -18.62 -22.01 6.15
C ALA A 211 -19.73 -22.84 5.48
N ALA A 212 -19.83 -24.14 5.77
CA ALA A 212 -20.89 -24.99 5.25
C ALA A 212 -22.28 -24.55 5.73
N ALA A 213 -22.44 -24.23 7.02
CA ALA A 213 -23.69 -23.72 7.58
C ALA A 213 -24.08 -22.37 6.94
N TYR A 214 -23.11 -21.48 6.76
CA TYR A 214 -23.32 -20.17 6.15
C TYR A 214 -23.83 -20.30 4.71
N ARG A 215 -23.20 -21.17 3.90
CA ARG A 215 -23.64 -21.45 2.52
C ARG A 215 -25.01 -22.12 2.49
N ALA A 216 -25.30 -23.02 3.44
CA ALA A 216 -26.59 -23.69 3.51
C ALA A 216 -27.74 -22.72 3.76
N LEU A 217 -27.57 -21.73 4.66
CA LEU A 217 -28.58 -20.71 4.96
C LEU A 217 -28.80 -19.74 3.79
N LEU A 218 -27.78 -19.51 2.97
CA LEU A 218 -27.86 -18.58 1.83
C LEU A 218 -28.20 -19.25 0.49
N ARG A 219 -28.35 -20.58 0.44
CA ARG A 219 -28.47 -21.37 -0.80
C ARG A 219 -29.53 -20.87 -1.78
N ASP A 220 -30.62 -20.30 -1.29
CA ASP A 220 -31.73 -19.77 -2.11
C ASP A 220 -32.19 -18.38 -1.63
N VAL A 221 -31.35 -17.69 -0.87
CA VAL A 221 -31.65 -16.38 -0.29
C VAL A 221 -30.80 -15.32 -0.99
N PRO A 222 -31.41 -14.35 -1.69
CA PRO A 222 -30.69 -13.23 -2.29
C PRO A 222 -29.97 -12.42 -1.21
N ALA A 223 -28.66 -12.26 -1.37
CA ALA A 223 -27.82 -11.62 -0.36
C ALA A 223 -26.83 -10.62 -0.96
N VAL A 224 -26.60 -9.52 -0.26
CA VAL A 224 -25.50 -8.57 -0.53
C VAL A 224 -24.52 -8.63 0.63
N ILE A 225 -23.27 -8.94 0.34
CA ILE A 225 -22.21 -9.09 1.35
C ILE A 225 -21.08 -8.12 1.05
N VAL A 226 -20.71 -7.31 2.03
CA VAL A 226 -19.57 -6.39 1.97
C VAL A 226 -18.46 -6.88 2.89
N LEU A 227 -17.30 -7.21 2.32
CA LEU A 227 -16.10 -7.63 3.03
C LEU A 227 -15.07 -6.50 2.93
N ASP A 228 -15.00 -5.66 3.97
CA ASP A 228 -14.20 -4.45 3.96
C ASP A 228 -12.77 -4.69 4.48
N ASP A 229 -11.78 -4.02 3.89
CA ASP A 229 -10.36 -4.08 4.23
C ASP A 229 -9.76 -5.50 4.27
N ALA A 230 -9.98 -6.32 3.24
CA ALA A 230 -9.37 -7.65 3.12
C ALA A 230 -7.84 -7.59 2.98
N ALA A 231 -7.12 -8.41 3.76
CA ALA A 231 -5.65 -8.54 3.71
C ALA A 231 -5.16 -9.42 2.56
N ASP A 232 -5.81 -10.56 2.36
CA ASP A 232 -5.40 -11.64 1.47
C ASP A 232 -6.61 -12.52 1.11
N GLU A 233 -6.37 -13.46 0.19
CA GLU A 233 -7.37 -14.37 -0.34
C GLU A 233 -7.83 -15.42 0.69
N ASP A 234 -6.95 -15.84 1.59
CA ASP A 234 -7.24 -16.85 2.62
C ASP A 234 -8.24 -16.32 3.65
N GLY A 235 -8.16 -15.02 3.97
CA GLY A 235 -9.13 -14.33 4.82
C GLY A 235 -10.53 -14.21 4.21
N VAL A 236 -10.64 -14.23 2.88
CA VAL A 236 -11.89 -13.96 2.16
C VAL A 236 -12.56 -15.23 1.65
N ALA A 237 -11.80 -16.20 1.13
CA ALA A 237 -12.35 -17.38 0.46
C ALA A 237 -13.38 -18.17 1.31
N PRO A 238 -13.20 -18.36 2.63
CA PRO A 238 -14.20 -19.03 3.48
C PRO A 238 -15.51 -18.24 3.62
N LEU A 239 -15.48 -16.93 3.42
CA LEU A 239 -16.62 -16.00 3.58
C LEU A 239 -17.48 -15.89 2.32
N LEU A 240 -17.06 -16.52 1.21
CA LEU A 240 -17.79 -16.51 -0.04
C LEU A 240 -18.95 -17.53 0.01
N PRO A 241 -20.20 -17.08 -0.16
CA PRO A 241 -21.37 -17.95 -0.09
C PRO A 241 -21.49 -18.86 -1.32
N GLY A 242 -21.10 -18.37 -2.49
CA GLY A 242 -21.22 -19.06 -3.78
C GLY A 242 -22.67 -19.20 -4.25
N GLY A 243 -22.89 -19.11 -5.55
CA GLY A 243 -24.23 -19.21 -6.15
C GLY A 243 -24.66 -17.91 -6.84
N PRO A 244 -25.59 -17.98 -7.80
CA PRO A 244 -25.96 -16.87 -8.68
C PRO A 244 -26.85 -15.78 -8.02
N GLN A 245 -27.25 -15.93 -6.76
CA GLN A 245 -28.13 -14.99 -6.06
C GLN A 245 -27.39 -14.07 -5.08
N HIS A 246 -26.06 -14.16 -4.99
CA HIS A 246 -25.26 -13.37 -4.04
C HIS A 246 -24.40 -12.35 -4.76
N LEU A 247 -24.46 -11.10 -4.31
CA LEU A 247 -23.50 -10.07 -4.70
C LEU A 247 -22.48 -9.92 -3.57
N VAL A 248 -21.20 -10.12 -3.88
CA VAL A 248 -20.12 -9.95 -2.90
C VAL A 248 -19.19 -8.82 -3.31
N LEU A 249 -19.10 -7.78 -2.50
CA LEU A 249 -18.20 -6.65 -2.69
C LEU A 249 -17.07 -6.73 -1.67
N ILE A 250 -15.85 -6.91 -2.15
CA ILE A 250 -14.64 -6.99 -1.32
C ILE A 250 -13.85 -5.71 -1.52
N THR A 251 -13.46 -5.03 -0.46
CA THR A 251 -12.47 -3.95 -0.56
C THR A 251 -11.11 -4.43 -0.09
N SER A 252 -10.06 -4.04 -0.80
CA SER A 252 -8.69 -4.40 -0.39
C SER A 252 -7.67 -3.35 -0.83
N ARG A 253 -6.53 -3.31 -0.16
CA ARG A 253 -5.36 -2.56 -0.64
C ARG A 253 -4.49 -3.40 -1.58
N ARG A 254 -4.85 -4.65 -1.86
CA ARG A 254 -4.17 -5.56 -2.77
C ARG A 254 -5.16 -6.03 -3.84
N ARG A 255 -4.63 -6.56 -4.94
CA ARG A 255 -5.45 -7.02 -6.08
C ARG A 255 -6.23 -8.31 -5.82
N LEU A 256 -5.82 -9.08 -4.80
CA LEU A 256 -6.34 -10.41 -4.49
C LEU A 256 -6.39 -11.33 -5.72
N GLY A 257 -5.24 -11.46 -6.38
CA GLY A 257 -5.09 -12.15 -7.67
C GLY A 257 -5.51 -13.62 -7.64
N GLY A 258 -5.42 -14.26 -6.47
CA GLY A 258 -5.74 -15.67 -6.27
C GLY A 258 -7.25 -15.99 -6.21
N LEU A 259 -8.13 -15.00 -6.02
CA LEU A 259 -9.58 -15.20 -6.02
C LEU A 259 -10.09 -15.39 -7.45
N ARG A 260 -10.12 -16.65 -7.90
CA ARG A 260 -10.60 -17.02 -9.24
C ARG A 260 -12.09 -16.70 -9.39
N GLY A 261 -12.48 -16.18 -10.56
CA GLY A 261 -13.87 -15.83 -10.87
C GLY A 261 -14.32 -14.47 -10.33
N ALA A 262 -13.53 -13.81 -9.47
CA ALA A 262 -13.85 -12.47 -9.01
C ALA A 262 -13.46 -11.40 -10.06
N ALA A 263 -14.39 -10.50 -10.36
CA ALA A 263 -14.08 -9.30 -11.15
C ALA A 263 -13.20 -8.35 -10.32
N ARG A 264 -12.30 -7.63 -10.99
CA ARG A 264 -11.38 -6.70 -10.34
C ARG A 264 -11.65 -5.28 -10.80
N LEU A 265 -11.96 -4.42 -9.83
CA LEU A 265 -12.18 -3.00 -10.05
C LEU A 265 -11.07 -2.21 -9.35
N HIS A 266 -10.12 -1.72 -10.13
CA HIS A 266 -9.13 -0.79 -9.62
C HIS A 266 -9.78 0.57 -9.36
N LEU A 267 -9.68 1.06 -8.13
CA LEU A 267 -10.12 2.39 -7.71
C LEU A 267 -8.91 3.30 -7.50
N GLY A 268 -8.71 4.20 -8.47
CA GLY A 268 -7.63 5.20 -8.45
C GLY A 268 -8.07 6.54 -7.87
N ASP A 269 -7.34 7.60 -8.23
CA ASP A 269 -7.68 8.98 -7.86
C ASP A 269 -8.95 9.47 -8.56
N LEU A 270 -9.51 10.59 -8.12
CA LEU A 270 -10.66 11.21 -8.81
C LEU A 270 -10.22 11.88 -10.10
N ASP A 271 -11.14 12.04 -11.04
CA ASP A 271 -10.90 12.97 -12.14
C ASP A 271 -10.82 14.42 -11.63
N PRO A 272 -10.19 15.34 -12.39
CA PRO A 272 -9.99 16.70 -11.92
C PRO A 272 -11.27 17.47 -11.59
N ALA A 273 -12.40 17.16 -12.24
CA ALA A 273 -13.67 17.83 -11.99
C ALA A 273 -14.33 17.30 -10.71
N ASP A 274 -14.37 15.98 -10.54
CA ASP A 274 -14.87 15.32 -9.33
C ASP A 274 -14.03 15.69 -8.09
N ALA A 275 -12.71 15.77 -8.23
CA ALA A 275 -11.81 16.23 -7.17
C ALA A 275 -12.11 17.66 -6.72
N LEU A 276 -12.43 18.55 -7.67
CA LEU A 276 -12.82 19.93 -7.37
C LEU A 276 -14.21 19.99 -6.71
N ASP A 277 -15.17 19.18 -7.12
CA ASP A 277 -16.48 19.10 -6.45
C ASP A 277 -16.34 18.56 -5.02
N LEU A 278 -15.48 17.56 -4.80
CA LEU A 278 -15.19 17.08 -3.45
C LEU A 278 -14.58 18.18 -2.58
N LEU A 279 -13.61 18.94 -3.10
CA LEU A 279 -13.04 20.07 -2.37
C LEU A 279 -14.07 21.16 -2.09
N ARG A 280 -14.99 21.45 -3.02
CA ARG A 280 -16.11 22.38 -2.81
C ARG A 280 -17.02 21.94 -1.67
N ARG A 281 -17.34 20.64 -1.58
CA ARG A 281 -18.15 20.10 -0.47
C ARG A 281 -17.38 20.16 0.85
N ALA A 282 -16.09 19.85 0.83
CA ALA A 282 -15.24 19.80 2.00
C ALA A 282 -14.82 21.19 2.54
N ALA A 283 -14.63 22.20 1.69
CA ALA A 283 -14.19 23.55 2.11
C ALA A 283 -15.33 24.60 2.10
N GLY A 284 -16.42 24.33 1.37
CA GLY A 284 -17.49 25.28 1.07
C GLY A 284 -17.39 25.82 -0.37
N ARG A 285 -18.49 25.73 -1.13
CA ARG A 285 -18.56 26.09 -2.56
C ARG A 285 -18.06 27.50 -2.84
N GLY A 286 -18.62 28.50 -2.14
CA GLY A 286 -18.29 29.92 -2.36
C GLY A 286 -16.79 30.24 -2.22
N ARG A 287 -16.09 29.56 -1.31
CA ARG A 287 -14.64 29.78 -1.12
C ARG A 287 -13.80 29.21 -2.24
N VAL A 288 -14.13 27.99 -2.66
CA VAL A 288 -13.43 27.34 -3.78
C VAL A 288 -13.71 28.08 -5.09
N ASP A 289 -14.93 28.59 -5.26
CA ASP A 289 -15.32 29.32 -6.47
C ASP A 289 -14.74 30.74 -6.53
N ALA A 290 -14.42 31.35 -5.38
CA ALA A 290 -13.72 32.64 -5.33
C ALA A 290 -12.28 32.57 -5.89
N ASP A 291 -11.60 31.42 -5.80
CA ASP A 291 -10.30 31.18 -6.45
C ASP A 291 -10.17 29.73 -6.94
N VAL A 292 -10.87 29.44 -8.04
CA VAL A 292 -10.85 28.12 -8.68
C VAL A 292 -9.44 27.75 -9.18
N ALA A 293 -8.63 28.73 -9.56
CA ALA A 293 -7.28 28.49 -10.06
C ALA A 293 -6.37 27.95 -8.94
N ALA A 294 -6.44 28.53 -7.74
CA ALA A 294 -5.74 28.00 -6.56
C ALA A 294 -6.26 26.62 -6.17
N ALA A 295 -7.58 26.43 -6.16
CA ALA A 295 -8.19 25.14 -5.85
C ALA A 295 -7.69 24.03 -6.78
N ARG A 296 -7.65 24.28 -8.10
CA ARG A 296 -7.09 23.34 -9.10
C ARG A 296 -5.62 23.00 -8.84
N ARG A 297 -4.81 23.98 -8.43
CA ARG A 297 -3.40 23.74 -8.04
C ARG A 297 -3.31 22.84 -6.81
N ILE A 298 -4.16 23.06 -5.81
CA ILE A 298 -4.22 22.23 -4.60
C ILE A 298 -4.62 20.80 -4.94
N THR A 299 -5.71 20.61 -5.70
CA THR A 299 -6.18 19.26 -6.06
C THR A 299 -5.12 18.49 -6.84
N ALA A 300 -4.41 19.15 -7.76
CA ALA A 300 -3.30 18.54 -8.49
C ALA A 300 -2.12 18.19 -7.57
N ARG A 301 -1.76 19.06 -6.61
CA ARG A 301 -0.65 18.82 -5.67
C ARG A 301 -0.90 17.62 -4.76
N VAL A 302 -2.14 17.35 -4.37
CA VAL A 302 -2.48 16.16 -3.56
C VAL A 302 -2.81 14.93 -4.41
N GLY A 303 -2.62 15.02 -5.73
CA GLY A 303 -2.84 13.93 -6.68
C GLY A 303 -4.30 13.55 -6.86
N TRP A 304 -5.25 14.47 -6.64
CA TRP A 304 -6.70 14.24 -6.76
C TRP A 304 -7.24 13.11 -5.85
N HIS A 305 -6.52 12.82 -4.77
CA HIS A 305 -6.84 11.74 -3.85
C HIS A 305 -7.99 12.10 -2.88
N PRO A 306 -9.09 11.32 -2.80
CA PRO A 306 -10.29 11.67 -2.02
C PRO A 306 -10.02 12.02 -0.55
N HIS A 307 -9.35 11.14 0.20
CA HIS A 307 -9.11 11.38 1.63
C HIS A 307 -8.23 12.61 1.87
N ALA A 308 -7.25 12.85 0.99
CA ALA A 308 -6.41 14.04 1.09
C ALA A 308 -7.21 15.34 0.83
N LEU A 309 -8.12 15.31 -0.14
CA LEU A 309 -9.01 16.42 -0.44
C LEU A 309 -9.98 16.70 0.72
N ALA A 310 -10.50 15.66 1.36
CA ALA A 310 -11.35 15.80 2.55
C ALA A 310 -10.59 16.48 3.71
N VAL A 311 -9.35 16.05 3.98
CA VAL A 311 -8.48 16.65 5.02
C VAL A 311 -8.15 18.11 4.71
N VAL A 312 -7.70 18.39 3.47
CA VAL A 312 -7.38 19.77 3.05
C VAL A 312 -8.62 20.66 3.08
N GLY A 313 -9.77 20.15 2.62
CA GLY A 313 -11.01 20.90 2.64
C GLY A 313 -11.50 21.19 4.06
N GLY A 314 -11.43 20.21 4.96
CA GLY A 314 -11.73 20.40 6.38
C GLY A 314 -10.85 21.47 7.03
N HIS A 315 -9.54 21.44 6.77
CA HIS A 315 -8.62 22.47 7.26
C HIS A 315 -8.94 23.86 6.71
N LEU A 316 -9.24 23.97 5.41
CA LEU A 316 -9.69 25.24 4.84
C LEU A 316 -10.95 25.71 5.55
N ARG A 317 -11.94 24.84 5.76
CA ARG A 317 -13.19 25.16 6.46
C ARG A 317 -12.94 25.70 7.88
N GLU A 318 -11.99 25.11 8.60
CA GLU A 318 -11.60 25.54 9.96
C GLU A 318 -10.86 26.89 10.00
N HIS A 319 -10.28 27.33 8.88
CA HIS A 319 -9.52 28.58 8.75
C HIS A 319 -10.19 29.53 7.74
N PRO A 320 -11.34 30.14 8.08
CA PRO A 320 -12.13 30.98 7.16
C PRO A 320 -11.37 32.19 6.62
N ASP A 321 -10.46 32.77 7.41
CA ASP A 321 -9.71 33.96 7.06
C ASP A 321 -8.57 33.71 6.07
N TRP A 322 -8.25 32.44 5.78
CA TRP A 322 -7.17 32.07 4.87
C TRP A 322 -7.70 31.94 3.43
N PRO A 323 -7.16 32.72 2.47
CA PRO A 323 -7.37 32.49 1.06
C PRO A 323 -6.98 31.05 0.66
N VAL A 324 -7.71 30.46 -0.29
CA VAL A 324 -7.38 29.12 -0.82
C VAL A 324 -5.94 29.08 -1.34
N ALA A 325 -5.48 30.16 -1.97
CA ALA A 325 -4.11 30.29 -2.48
C ALA A 325 -3.02 30.13 -1.40
N ASP A 326 -3.32 30.42 -0.14
CA ASP A 326 -2.36 30.43 0.96
C ASP A 326 -2.13 29.03 1.55
N CYS A 327 -2.82 28.01 1.04
CA CYS A 327 -2.49 26.62 1.33
C CYS A 327 -1.16 26.23 0.65
N ALA A 328 -0.04 26.61 1.28
CA ALA A 328 1.30 26.44 0.73
C ALA A 328 1.77 24.97 0.71
N ARG A 329 1.29 24.14 1.65
CA ARG A 329 1.76 22.75 1.85
C ARG A 329 0.61 21.73 1.93
N PRO A 330 -0.24 21.62 0.90
CA PRO A 330 -1.43 20.76 0.93
C PRO A 330 -1.09 19.28 1.09
N VAL A 331 0.06 18.83 0.56
CA VAL A 331 0.54 17.45 0.72
C VAL A 331 0.90 17.14 2.17
N TRP A 332 1.63 18.04 2.84
CA TRP A 332 2.01 17.85 4.24
C TRP A 332 0.77 17.81 5.15
N LEU A 333 -0.17 18.73 4.92
CA LEU A 333 -1.44 18.77 5.63
C LEU A 333 -2.27 17.50 5.40
N ALA A 334 -2.33 16.98 4.18
CA ALA A 334 -3.01 15.71 3.92
C ALA A 334 -2.37 14.54 4.70
N LEU A 335 -1.05 14.57 4.88
CA LEU A 335 -0.33 13.54 5.64
C LEU A 335 -0.64 13.59 7.13
N THR A 336 -0.96 14.75 7.71
CA THR A 336 -1.33 14.84 9.14
C THR A 336 -2.71 14.24 9.43
N GLY A 337 -3.61 14.16 8.45
CA GLY A 337 -4.98 13.62 8.58
C GLY A 337 -5.12 12.10 8.43
N GLY A 338 -4.14 11.31 8.89
CA GLY A 338 -4.22 9.84 8.89
C GLY A 338 -3.76 9.15 7.59
N VAL A 339 -3.57 9.88 6.48
CA VAL A 339 -2.95 9.33 5.24
C VAL A 339 -1.58 8.75 5.56
N ARG A 340 -0.77 9.46 6.36
CA ARG A 340 0.57 9.01 6.76
C ARG A 340 0.53 7.66 7.48
N SER A 341 -0.40 7.49 8.43
CA SER A 341 -0.56 6.23 9.17
C SER A 341 -0.97 5.10 8.23
N ALA A 342 -1.89 5.35 7.30
CA ALA A 342 -2.32 4.35 6.33
C ALA A 342 -1.18 3.92 5.38
N LEU A 343 -0.37 4.87 4.90
CA LEU A 343 0.83 4.59 4.12
C LEU A 343 1.87 3.82 4.93
N ALA A 344 2.06 4.17 6.20
CA ALA A 344 2.98 3.46 7.09
C ALA A 344 2.58 1.98 7.24
N VAL A 345 1.28 1.68 7.39
CA VAL A 345 0.80 0.29 7.43
C VAL A 345 1.08 -0.44 6.12
N SER A 346 0.74 0.17 4.98
CA SER A 346 1.05 -0.40 3.66
C SER A 346 2.54 -0.65 3.44
N CYS A 347 3.42 0.16 4.05
CA CYS A 347 4.86 -0.05 3.99
C CYS A 347 5.38 -1.17 4.90
N ARG A 348 4.73 -1.45 6.05
CA ARG A 348 5.22 -2.46 7.03
C ARG A 348 5.28 -3.87 6.45
N VAL A 349 4.35 -4.20 5.55
CA VAL A 349 4.24 -5.53 4.94
C VAL A 349 5.23 -5.74 3.77
N LEU A 350 5.97 -4.71 3.37
CA LEU A 350 6.93 -4.79 2.28
C LEU A 350 8.28 -5.38 2.72
N PRO A 351 8.97 -6.11 1.82
CA PRO A 351 10.38 -6.44 1.99
C PRO A 351 11.22 -5.20 2.29
N SER A 352 12.28 -5.36 3.08
CA SER A 352 13.18 -4.26 3.45
C SER A 352 13.83 -3.56 2.24
N ALA A 353 14.13 -4.31 1.18
CA ALA A 353 14.66 -3.79 -0.07
C ALA A 353 13.64 -2.87 -0.78
N ALA A 354 12.40 -3.34 -0.97
CA ALA A 354 11.31 -2.54 -1.52
C ALA A 354 11.03 -1.25 -0.72
N ARG A 355 11.08 -1.31 0.63
CA ARG A 355 10.95 -0.10 1.48
C ARG A 355 12.07 0.91 1.22
N ARG A 356 13.30 0.43 1.02
CA ARG A 356 14.43 1.30 0.66
C ARG A 356 14.27 1.89 -0.73
N VAL A 357 13.84 1.10 -1.72
CA VAL A 357 13.55 1.58 -3.08
C VAL A 357 12.48 2.68 -3.05
N LEU A 358 11.40 2.50 -2.30
CA LEU A 358 10.36 3.51 -2.11
C LEU A 358 10.92 4.85 -1.60
N ARG A 359 11.75 4.81 -0.56
CA ARG A 359 12.41 6.01 -0.03
C ARG A 359 13.28 6.68 -1.07
N LEU A 360 14.16 5.92 -1.73
CA LEU A 360 15.10 6.47 -2.70
C LEU A 360 14.37 7.04 -3.93
N LEU A 361 13.26 6.45 -4.38
CA LEU A 361 12.44 6.97 -5.49
C LEU A 361 11.96 8.40 -5.25
N SER A 362 11.76 8.83 -4.00
CA SER A 362 11.41 10.23 -3.69
C SER A 362 12.48 11.24 -4.10
N LEU A 363 13.74 10.80 -4.26
CA LEU A 363 14.86 11.62 -4.73
C LEU A 363 14.82 11.87 -6.24
N HIS A 364 14.05 11.08 -6.99
CA HIS A 364 13.91 11.23 -8.44
C HIS A 364 13.05 12.47 -8.75
N PRO A 365 13.57 13.47 -9.48
CA PRO A 365 12.85 14.73 -9.71
C PRO A 365 11.74 14.63 -10.76
N GLY A 366 11.75 13.60 -11.60
CA GLY A 366 10.73 13.35 -12.61
C GLY A 366 9.45 12.71 -12.09
N HIS A 367 8.39 12.80 -12.90
CA HIS A 367 7.04 12.28 -12.58
C HIS A 367 6.96 10.75 -12.68
N ASP A 368 7.68 10.16 -13.63
CA ASP A 368 7.84 8.73 -13.77
C ASP A 368 9.32 8.36 -13.98
N VAL A 369 9.63 7.08 -13.84
CA VAL A 369 11.00 6.58 -13.90
C VAL A 369 11.02 5.17 -14.47
N GLY A 370 12.06 4.86 -15.24
CA GLY A 370 12.31 3.52 -15.78
C GLY A 370 13.14 2.66 -14.83
N CYS A 371 12.94 1.35 -14.88
CA CYS A 371 13.66 0.39 -14.03
C CYS A 371 15.20 0.57 -14.00
N PRO A 372 15.91 0.84 -15.13
CA PRO A 372 17.36 1.05 -15.09
C PRO A 372 17.80 2.29 -14.30
N ALA A 373 17.00 3.37 -14.34
CA ALA A 373 17.27 4.57 -13.55
C ALA A 373 17.07 4.31 -12.05
N VAL A 374 16.06 3.51 -11.69
CA VAL A 374 15.84 3.08 -10.30
C VAL A 374 16.98 2.18 -9.81
N ALA A 375 17.47 1.26 -10.65
CA ALA A 375 18.61 0.41 -10.33
C ALA A 375 19.87 1.24 -10.04
N ALA A 376 20.16 2.23 -10.90
CA ALA A 376 21.26 3.19 -10.66
C ALA A 376 21.07 3.94 -9.33
N LEU A 377 19.87 4.45 -9.07
CA LEU A 377 19.53 5.15 -7.83
C LEU A 377 19.71 4.26 -6.59
N ALA A 378 19.20 3.04 -6.61
CA ALA A 378 19.32 2.06 -5.54
C ALA A 378 20.76 1.54 -5.32
N GLY A 379 21.57 1.56 -6.39
CA GLY A 379 22.92 1.01 -6.40
C GLY A 379 22.94 -0.52 -6.46
N THR A 380 21.98 -1.12 -7.17
CA THR A 380 21.86 -2.57 -7.37
C THR A 380 21.52 -2.87 -8.83
N ASP A 381 21.44 -4.13 -9.22
CA ASP A 381 21.07 -4.53 -10.58
C ASP A 381 19.58 -4.37 -10.89
N VAL A 382 19.25 -4.42 -12.19
CA VAL A 382 17.89 -4.23 -12.71
C VAL A 382 16.95 -5.37 -12.31
N GLY A 383 17.46 -6.59 -12.13
CA GLY A 383 16.68 -7.76 -11.73
C GLY A 383 16.09 -7.59 -10.35
N SER A 384 16.93 -7.33 -9.34
CA SER A 384 16.49 -7.12 -7.96
C SER A 384 15.53 -5.93 -7.82
N VAL A 385 15.83 -4.81 -8.47
CA VAL A 385 14.93 -3.64 -8.44
C VAL A 385 13.58 -3.93 -9.09
N ARG A 386 13.51 -4.79 -10.11
CA ARG A 386 12.23 -5.13 -10.74
C ARG A 386 11.29 -5.83 -9.76
N GLU A 387 11.81 -6.76 -8.97
CA GLU A 387 11.03 -7.44 -7.92
C GLU A 387 10.53 -6.46 -6.85
N ASP A 388 11.41 -5.55 -6.41
CA ASP A 388 11.04 -4.49 -5.47
C ASP A 388 9.96 -3.56 -6.04
N LEU A 389 10.07 -3.16 -7.31
CA LEU A 389 9.09 -2.31 -7.98
C LEU A 389 7.74 -3.02 -8.14
N HIS A 390 7.73 -4.32 -8.45
CA HIS A 390 6.49 -5.10 -8.51
C HIS A 390 5.82 -5.19 -7.13
N ALA A 391 6.58 -5.43 -6.06
CA ALA A 391 6.04 -5.43 -4.70
C ALA A 391 5.40 -4.08 -4.33
N LEU A 392 6.01 -2.96 -4.75
CA LEU A 392 5.46 -1.62 -4.56
C LEU A 392 4.19 -1.35 -5.38
N VAL A 393 4.11 -1.88 -6.61
CA VAL A 393 2.92 -1.80 -7.46
C VAL A 393 1.77 -2.62 -6.88
N ASP A 394 2.06 -3.83 -6.39
CA ASP A 394 1.07 -4.72 -5.77
C ASP A 394 0.50 -4.15 -4.46
N ALA A 395 1.33 -3.40 -3.74
CA ALA A 395 0.91 -2.65 -2.55
C ALA A 395 0.25 -1.30 -2.85
N HIS A 396 0.05 -0.94 -4.13
CA HIS A 396 -0.50 0.34 -4.59
C HIS A 396 0.27 1.59 -4.08
N LEU A 397 1.56 1.43 -3.78
CA LEU A 397 2.48 2.53 -3.42
C LEU A 397 3.18 3.10 -4.65
N LEU A 398 3.09 2.39 -5.78
CA LEU A 398 3.64 2.80 -7.06
C LEU A 398 2.60 2.55 -8.17
N ARG A 399 2.50 3.49 -9.10
CA ARG A 399 1.69 3.34 -10.31
C ARG A 399 2.56 2.91 -11.47
N GLN A 400 1.97 2.17 -12.40
CA GLN A 400 2.61 1.78 -13.65
C GLN A 400 1.84 2.39 -14.83
N PRO A 401 2.10 3.67 -15.20
CA PRO A 401 1.35 4.35 -16.26
C PRO A 401 1.58 3.75 -17.65
N ALA A 402 2.72 3.13 -17.88
CA ALA A 402 3.07 2.41 -19.09
C ALA A 402 3.99 1.23 -18.73
N ASP A 403 4.12 0.27 -19.63
CA ASP A 403 4.99 -0.88 -19.39
C ASP A 403 6.45 -0.42 -19.12
N GLY A 404 7.05 -1.01 -18.10
CA GLY A 404 8.39 -0.63 -17.60
C GLY A 404 8.53 0.80 -17.03
N ARG A 405 7.45 1.59 -16.89
CA ARG A 405 7.46 2.94 -16.28
C ARG A 405 6.74 2.94 -14.95
N PHE A 406 7.33 3.63 -13.99
CA PHE A 406 6.83 3.66 -12.62
C PHE A 406 6.70 5.09 -12.11
N ALA A 407 5.63 5.39 -11.40
CA ALA A 407 5.36 6.74 -10.90
C ALA A 407 4.86 6.70 -9.45
N LEU A 408 5.47 7.51 -8.58
CA LEU A 408 4.95 7.74 -7.23
C LEU A 408 3.69 8.60 -7.31
N HIS A 409 2.71 8.29 -6.46
CA HIS A 409 1.64 9.23 -6.17
C HIS A 409 2.19 10.38 -5.30
N GLU A 410 1.68 11.62 -5.44
CA GLU A 410 2.24 12.80 -4.76
C GLU A 410 2.26 12.64 -3.22
N LEU A 411 1.22 12.03 -2.64
CA LEU A 411 1.19 11.72 -1.20
C LEU A 411 2.26 10.69 -0.80
N VAL A 412 2.47 9.67 -1.63
CA VAL A 412 3.50 8.65 -1.38
C VAL A 412 4.89 9.25 -1.53
N ARG A 413 5.10 10.13 -2.51
CA ARG A 413 6.35 10.90 -2.67
C ARG A 413 6.63 11.77 -1.45
N GLY A 414 5.62 12.49 -0.95
CA GLY A 414 5.74 13.30 0.26
C GLY A 414 6.11 12.46 1.48
N TYR A 415 5.42 11.34 1.69
CA TYR A 415 5.71 10.40 2.76
C TYR A 415 7.11 9.77 2.64
N ALA A 416 7.49 9.30 1.47
CA ALA A 416 8.81 8.72 1.22
C ALA A 416 9.93 9.75 1.44
N ALA A 417 9.71 11.02 1.08
CA ALA A 417 10.66 12.10 1.34
C ALA A 417 10.84 12.40 2.84
N GLU A 418 9.77 12.31 3.65
CA GLU A 418 9.86 12.37 5.12
C GLU A 418 10.75 11.24 5.64
N LEU A 419 10.51 10.01 5.20
CA LEU A 419 11.27 8.84 5.63
C LEU A 419 12.75 8.91 5.22
N VAL A 420 13.09 9.50 4.08
CA VAL A 420 14.50 9.72 3.70
C VAL A 420 15.23 10.55 4.75
N GLY A 421 14.60 11.59 5.30
CA GLY A 421 15.21 12.43 6.33
C GLY A 421 15.43 11.74 7.67
N VAL A 422 14.64 10.69 7.96
CA VAL A 422 14.64 9.98 9.25
C VAL A 422 15.47 8.68 9.19
N GLU A 423 15.37 7.92 8.10
CA GLU A 423 15.89 6.56 8.02
C GLU A 423 17.16 6.41 7.16
N GLU A 424 17.46 7.37 6.27
CA GLU A 424 18.62 7.29 5.37
C GLU A 424 19.75 8.21 5.83
N ARG A 425 20.99 7.71 5.82
CA ARG A 425 22.16 8.54 6.12
C ARG A 425 22.37 9.56 4.99
N ALA A 426 22.71 10.81 5.35
CA ALA A 426 22.95 11.88 4.37
C ALA A 426 23.99 11.53 3.29
N SER A 427 25.03 10.76 3.66
CA SER A 427 26.03 10.25 2.71
C SER A 427 25.43 9.26 1.70
N GLN A 428 24.52 8.39 2.13
CA GLN A 428 23.83 7.43 1.26
C GLN A 428 22.86 8.13 0.30
N VAL A 429 22.14 9.15 0.77
CA VAL A 429 21.28 10.00 -0.06
C VAL A 429 22.08 10.73 -1.14
N THR A 430 23.23 11.27 -0.77
CA THR A 430 24.16 11.96 -1.69
C THR A 430 24.70 10.99 -2.75
N ALA A 431 25.15 9.80 -2.33
CA ALA A 431 25.64 8.77 -3.24
C ALA A 431 24.54 8.26 -4.19
N ALA A 432 23.32 8.04 -3.70
CA ALA A 432 22.18 7.63 -4.53
C ALA A 432 21.83 8.67 -5.58
N THR A 433 21.74 9.94 -5.19
CA THR A 433 21.53 11.05 -6.13
C THR A 433 22.64 11.09 -7.19
N ALA A 434 23.90 10.99 -6.77
CA ALA A 434 25.04 11.04 -7.69
C ALA A 434 24.99 9.91 -8.73
N ARG A 435 24.63 8.68 -8.33
CA ARG A 435 24.46 7.57 -9.27
C ARG A 435 23.32 7.80 -10.26
N LEU A 436 22.19 8.34 -9.81
CA LEU A 436 21.07 8.68 -10.69
C LEU A 436 21.46 9.73 -11.74
N PHE A 437 22.11 10.79 -11.28
CA PHE A 437 22.60 11.88 -12.13
C PHE A 437 23.60 11.38 -13.16
N ASP A 438 24.54 10.55 -12.74
CA ASP A 438 25.53 9.97 -13.64
C ASP A 438 24.92 8.97 -14.63
N TYR A 439 23.90 8.19 -14.23
CA TYR A 439 23.13 7.36 -15.16
C TYR A 439 22.50 8.20 -16.27
N TYR A 440 21.71 9.23 -15.93
CA TYR A 440 21.07 10.06 -16.95
C TYR A 440 22.09 10.76 -17.84
N ARG A 441 23.19 11.27 -17.25
CA ARG A 441 24.28 11.92 -17.98
C ARG A 441 24.94 10.99 -18.99
N ARG A 442 25.29 9.76 -18.59
CA ARG A 442 25.94 8.78 -19.47
C ARG A 442 24.99 8.27 -20.55
N THR A 443 23.76 7.90 -20.18
CA THR A 443 22.79 7.35 -21.13
C THR A 443 22.36 8.40 -22.16
N ALA A 444 22.11 9.64 -21.74
CA ALA A 444 21.83 10.73 -22.67
C ALA A 444 22.99 10.98 -23.63
N ALA A 445 24.23 10.99 -23.13
CA ALA A 445 25.41 11.17 -23.97
C ALA A 445 25.60 10.04 -25.01
N VAL A 446 25.28 8.78 -24.65
CA VAL A 446 25.28 7.66 -25.61
C VAL A 446 24.19 7.85 -26.66
N ALA A 447 22.96 8.14 -26.22
CA ALA A 447 21.82 8.27 -27.12
C ALA A 447 22.01 9.40 -28.14
N VAL A 448 22.48 10.57 -27.72
CA VAL A 448 22.70 11.70 -28.65
C VAL A 448 23.85 11.47 -29.62
N ARG A 449 24.90 10.73 -29.24
CA ARG A 449 25.97 10.32 -30.17
C ARG A 449 25.45 9.44 -31.30
N GLN A 450 24.47 8.60 -31.02
CA GLN A 450 23.81 7.76 -32.03
C GLN A 450 22.88 8.57 -32.96
N LEU A 451 22.51 9.80 -32.57
CA LEU A 451 21.78 10.75 -33.43
C LEU A 451 22.73 11.55 -34.33
N ASP A 452 23.93 11.89 -33.83
CA ASP A 452 24.93 12.70 -34.52
C ASP A 452 25.68 11.95 -35.65
N THR A 453 25.38 10.66 -35.88
CA THR A 453 26.08 9.85 -36.89
C THR A 453 25.67 10.33 -38.31
N PRO A 454 26.60 10.86 -39.13
CA PRO A 454 26.26 11.43 -40.43
C PRO A 454 25.66 10.39 -41.37
N VAL A 455 24.53 10.73 -42.01
CA VAL A 455 23.90 9.92 -43.08
C VAL A 455 24.88 9.64 -44.24
N ALA A 456 25.90 10.49 -44.42
CA ALA A 456 26.94 10.32 -45.43
C ALA A 456 27.82 9.06 -45.24
N ALA A 457 27.91 8.49 -44.03
CA ALA A 457 28.66 7.26 -43.78
C ALA A 457 27.87 5.97 -44.05
N ALA A 458 26.59 6.07 -44.45
CA ALA A 458 25.70 4.93 -44.66
C ALA A 458 25.57 4.51 -46.14
N VAL A 459 26.25 5.20 -47.06
CA VAL A 459 26.16 4.89 -48.50
C VAL A 459 27.08 3.72 -48.89
N ASP A 460 27.95 3.23 -47.99
CA ASP A 460 29.00 2.28 -48.38
C ASP A 460 29.27 1.11 -47.42
N THR A 461 28.28 0.63 -46.65
CA THR A 461 28.46 -0.64 -45.90
C THR A 461 27.29 -1.60 -46.11
N GLY A 462 27.66 -2.84 -46.51
CA GLY A 462 26.76 -3.91 -46.90
C GLY A 462 25.59 -4.18 -45.93
N ALA A 463 24.53 -4.76 -46.50
CA ALA A 463 23.15 -4.84 -46.00
C ALA A 463 22.89 -5.35 -44.55
N GLY A 464 23.91 -5.78 -43.81
CA GLY A 464 23.80 -6.24 -42.41
C GLY A 464 23.95 -5.13 -41.35
N ASP A 465 24.88 -4.18 -41.52
CA ASP A 465 25.21 -3.17 -40.50
C ASP A 465 24.15 -2.04 -40.45
N GLY A 466 23.55 -1.70 -41.60
CA GLY A 466 22.51 -0.67 -41.70
C GLY A 466 21.25 -0.96 -40.89
N ARG A 467 20.79 -2.22 -40.83
CA ARG A 467 19.58 -2.59 -40.03
C ARG A 467 19.83 -2.52 -38.54
N HIS A 468 21.01 -2.97 -38.09
CA HIS A 468 21.42 -2.88 -36.69
C HIS A 468 21.57 -1.40 -36.28
N ARG A 469 22.25 -0.57 -37.08
CA ARG A 469 22.38 0.87 -36.83
C ARG A 469 21.03 1.60 -36.82
N ALA A 470 20.16 1.34 -37.80
CA ALA A 470 18.82 1.96 -37.84
C ALA A 470 17.98 1.60 -36.61
N ARG A 471 18.10 0.36 -36.12
CA ARG A 471 17.47 -0.08 -34.87
C ARG A 471 18.02 0.68 -33.66
N HIS A 472 19.34 0.78 -33.50
CA HIS A 472 19.97 1.53 -32.40
C HIS A 472 19.62 3.01 -32.42
N THR A 473 19.65 3.64 -33.59
CA THR A 473 19.20 5.03 -33.74
C THR A 473 17.72 5.18 -33.41
N GLY A 474 16.87 4.23 -33.82
CA GLY A 474 15.45 4.18 -33.45
C GLY A 474 15.21 4.07 -31.95
N GLU A 475 15.93 3.16 -31.28
CA GLU A 475 15.89 2.95 -29.83
C GLU A 475 16.36 4.21 -29.07
N ALA A 476 17.42 4.88 -29.54
CA ALA A 476 17.88 6.14 -28.96
C ALA A 476 16.86 7.27 -29.07
N TRP A 477 16.21 7.39 -30.24
CA TRP A 477 15.12 8.35 -30.45
C TRP A 477 13.96 8.11 -29.48
N GLN A 478 13.53 6.86 -29.35
CA GLN A 478 12.45 6.48 -28.45
C GLN A 478 12.80 6.76 -27.00
N TRP A 479 14.01 6.39 -26.57
CA TRP A 479 14.48 6.63 -25.20
C TRP A 479 14.55 8.13 -24.89
N LEU A 480 15.15 8.95 -25.77
CA LEU A 480 15.26 10.40 -25.57
C LEU A 480 13.88 11.07 -25.53
N ALA A 481 12.94 10.64 -26.37
CA ALA A 481 11.57 11.13 -26.34
C ALA A 481 10.87 10.77 -25.02
N LEU A 482 11.01 9.53 -24.57
CA LEU A 482 10.42 9.03 -23.34
C LEU A 482 10.99 9.70 -22.09
N GLU A 483 12.30 9.94 -22.05
CA GLU A 483 12.99 10.51 -20.89
C GLU A 483 13.13 12.03 -20.96
N HIS A 484 12.60 12.71 -21.98
CA HIS A 484 12.80 14.15 -22.18
C HIS A 484 12.42 14.99 -20.95
N ALA A 485 11.24 14.74 -20.36
CA ALA A 485 10.79 15.44 -19.16
C ALA A 485 11.69 15.14 -17.95
N ASN A 486 12.17 13.90 -17.82
CA ASN A 486 13.07 13.49 -16.75
C ASN A 486 14.45 14.11 -16.90
N LEU A 487 14.98 14.19 -18.12
CA LEU A 487 16.25 14.86 -18.42
C LEU A 487 16.18 16.34 -18.06
N LEU A 488 15.08 17.03 -18.37
CA LEU A 488 14.85 18.42 -17.94
C LEU A 488 14.81 18.54 -16.41
N ALA A 489 14.04 17.69 -15.74
CA ALA A 489 13.90 17.71 -14.28
C ALA A 489 15.23 17.40 -13.56
N VAL A 490 15.99 16.42 -14.06
CA VAL A 490 17.33 16.07 -13.53
C VAL A 490 18.33 17.19 -13.79
N THR A 491 18.29 17.84 -14.95
CA THR A 491 19.14 18.99 -15.27
C THR A 491 18.91 20.15 -14.30
N ALA A 492 17.64 20.52 -14.09
CA ALA A 492 17.26 21.57 -13.14
C ALA A 492 17.70 21.21 -11.72
N ARG A 493 17.41 19.97 -11.28
CA ARG A 493 17.79 19.50 -9.95
C ARG A 493 19.30 19.44 -9.72
N ALA A 494 20.07 19.11 -10.76
CA ALA A 494 21.53 19.13 -10.72
C ALA A 494 22.06 20.56 -10.60
N ALA A 495 21.45 21.53 -11.29
CA ALA A 495 21.81 22.94 -11.17
C ALA A 495 21.55 23.47 -9.76
N ASP A 496 20.36 23.21 -9.18
CA ASP A 496 20.00 23.64 -7.82
C ASP A 496 20.93 23.09 -6.74
N ARG A 497 21.53 21.91 -6.97
CA ARG A 497 22.47 21.25 -6.06
C ARG A 497 23.94 21.60 -6.33
N GLY A 498 24.22 22.53 -7.25
CA GLY A 498 25.59 22.94 -7.59
C GLY A 498 26.39 21.90 -8.39
N CYS A 499 25.74 20.87 -8.95
CA CYS A 499 26.38 19.85 -9.78
C CYS A 499 26.60 20.35 -11.23
N ALA A 500 27.41 21.41 -11.38
CA ALA A 500 27.56 22.17 -12.63
C ALA A 500 27.97 21.31 -13.84
N ARG A 501 28.80 20.28 -13.65
CA ARG A 501 29.22 19.38 -14.74
C ARG A 501 28.03 18.59 -15.29
N THR A 502 27.26 17.94 -14.41
CA THR A 502 26.10 17.15 -14.83
C THR A 502 25.04 18.01 -15.49
N ALA A 503 24.73 19.17 -14.91
CA ALA A 503 23.77 20.11 -15.50
C ALA A 503 24.19 20.55 -16.92
N ARG A 504 25.48 20.88 -17.12
CA ARG A 504 26.02 21.26 -18.44
C ARG A 504 25.97 20.11 -19.46
N ASP A 505 26.40 18.91 -19.07
CA ASP A 505 26.44 17.75 -19.97
C ASP A 505 25.02 17.35 -20.43
N LEU A 506 24.06 17.37 -19.51
CA LEU A 506 22.66 17.08 -19.81
C LEU A 506 22.01 18.18 -20.66
N ALA A 507 22.24 19.46 -20.35
CA ALA A 507 21.76 20.57 -21.16
C ALA A 507 22.30 20.50 -22.60
N THR A 508 23.57 20.12 -22.76
CA THR A 508 24.18 19.91 -24.08
C THR A 508 23.51 18.76 -24.83
N SER A 509 23.20 17.66 -24.14
CA SER A 509 22.51 16.50 -24.73
C SER A 509 21.08 16.86 -25.16
N LEU A 510 20.34 17.60 -24.32
CA LEU A 510 19.00 18.10 -24.63
C LEU A 510 19.01 19.03 -25.85
N TRP A 511 19.98 19.94 -25.94
CA TRP A 511 20.13 20.83 -27.10
C TRP A 511 20.37 20.04 -28.40
N ARG A 512 21.25 19.02 -28.37
CA ARG A 512 21.51 18.16 -29.54
C ARG A 512 20.25 17.39 -29.96
N TYR A 513 19.52 16.84 -29.00
CA TYR A 513 18.26 16.15 -29.26
C TYR A 513 17.20 17.07 -29.88
N GLN A 514 17.05 18.30 -29.38
CA GLN A 514 16.12 19.29 -29.94
C GLN A 514 16.47 19.64 -31.39
N ARG A 515 17.74 19.95 -31.66
CA ARG A 515 18.23 20.24 -33.01
C ARG A 515 17.99 19.07 -33.98
N ALA A 516 18.26 17.84 -33.54
CA ALA A 516 18.00 16.66 -34.36
C ALA A 516 16.48 16.46 -34.60
N SER A 517 15.65 16.76 -33.60
CA SER A 517 14.19 16.59 -33.66
C SER A 517 13.55 17.53 -34.68
N GLU A 518 14.02 18.77 -34.71
CA GLU A 518 13.62 19.80 -35.68
C GLU A 518 14.04 19.42 -37.10
N ALA A 519 15.29 18.97 -37.28
CA ALA A 519 15.76 18.49 -38.58
C ALA A 519 14.92 17.32 -39.11
N ARG A 520 14.60 16.34 -38.25
CA ARG A 520 13.77 15.18 -38.62
C ARG A 520 12.33 15.57 -38.99
N ARG A 521 11.71 16.52 -38.26
CA ARG A 521 10.38 17.04 -38.60
C ARG A 521 10.38 17.74 -39.95
N THR A 522 11.37 18.60 -40.19
CA THR A 522 11.55 19.32 -41.46
C THR A 522 11.68 18.34 -42.63
N VAL A 523 12.51 17.29 -42.51
CA VAL A 523 12.65 16.25 -43.54
C VAL A 523 11.33 15.51 -43.75
N ALA A 524 10.63 15.14 -42.67
CA ALA A 524 9.35 14.43 -42.78
C ALA A 524 8.25 15.27 -43.45
N GLU A 525 8.26 16.59 -43.26
CA GLU A 525 7.36 17.53 -43.94
C GLU A 525 7.69 17.65 -45.43
N ILE A 526 8.98 17.79 -45.77
CA ILE A 526 9.45 17.81 -47.17
C ILE A 526 9.07 16.52 -47.90
N VAL A 527 9.28 15.35 -47.27
CA VAL A 527 8.95 14.04 -47.86
C VAL A 527 7.44 13.87 -48.07
N ARG A 528 6.60 14.53 -47.26
CA ARG A 528 5.13 14.54 -47.43
C ARG A 528 4.64 15.59 -48.44
N GLY A 529 5.54 16.27 -49.15
CA GLY A 529 5.19 17.31 -50.13
C GLY A 529 4.85 18.66 -49.52
N GLY A 530 5.17 18.89 -48.24
CA GLY A 530 4.97 20.17 -47.55
C GLY A 530 6.16 21.12 -47.72
N THR A 531 5.88 22.43 -47.77
CA THR A 531 6.89 23.49 -47.73
C THR A 531 7.45 23.58 -46.30
N PRO A 532 8.79 23.56 -46.10
CA PRO A 532 9.36 23.62 -44.75
C PRO A 532 9.05 24.96 -44.05
N PRO A 533 8.85 24.96 -42.72
CA PRO A 533 8.56 26.19 -41.97
C PRO A 533 9.74 27.18 -42.03
N PRO A 534 9.48 28.50 -41.99
CA PRO A 534 10.55 29.50 -41.99
C PRO A 534 11.42 29.34 -40.73
N ARG A 535 12.75 29.36 -40.92
CA ARG A 535 13.75 29.20 -39.85
C ARG A 535 13.64 30.32 -38.80
N THR A 536 13.01 30.07 -37.67
CA THR A 536 13.16 30.90 -36.46
C THR A 536 14.40 30.47 -35.68
N TRP A 537 15.49 31.22 -35.81
CA TRP A 537 16.64 31.10 -34.91
C TRP A 537 16.28 31.70 -33.55
N VAL A 538 16.01 30.87 -32.55
CA VAL A 538 15.95 31.33 -31.16
C VAL A 538 17.38 31.56 -30.66
N THR A 539 17.83 32.81 -30.65
CA THR A 539 19.11 33.19 -30.05
C THR A 539 18.96 33.16 -28.53
N VAL A 540 19.47 32.11 -27.87
CA VAL A 540 19.64 32.10 -26.42
C VAL A 540 20.80 33.04 -26.07
N ARG A 541 20.48 34.29 -25.69
CA ARG A 541 21.47 35.19 -25.08
C ARG A 541 21.78 34.71 -23.66
N THR A 542 22.90 34.03 -23.47
CA THR A 542 23.52 33.85 -22.15
C THR A 542 24.07 35.20 -21.68
N ARG A 543 23.40 35.84 -20.71
CA ARG A 543 23.94 37.03 -20.02
C ARG A 543 24.72 36.61 -18.78
N ASN A 544 26.03 36.85 -18.85
CA ASN A 544 26.97 37.24 -17.79
C ASN A 544 27.03 36.45 -16.47
N VAL A 545 28.02 35.55 -16.38
CA VAL A 545 28.82 35.37 -15.16
C VAL A 545 30.28 35.35 -15.61
N LEU A 546 30.96 36.50 -15.53
CA LEU A 546 32.42 36.68 -15.48
C LEU A 546 32.72 38.19 -15.50
N ALA A 547 32.60 38.85 -14.35
CA ALA A 547 33.15 40.19 -14.13
C ALA A 547 33.39 40.44 -12.63
N THR A 548 34.34 39.72 -12.05
CA THR A 548 34.99 40.13 -10.80
C THR A 548 36.48 39.81 -10.89
N ARG A 549 37.26 40.73 -11.46
CA ARG A 549 38.63 41.06 -11.02
C ARG A 549 39.18 42.23 -11.85
N ASN A 550 39.91 43.09 -11.15
CA ASN A 550 40.73 44.24 -11.59
C ASN A 550 40.02 45.57 -11.93
N SER A 551 39.89 46.41 -10.91
CA SER A 551 40.44 47.78 -10.95
C SER A 551 40.47 48.40 -9.55
N SER A 552 41.59 48.23 -8.85
CA SER A 552 42.00 49.14 -7.78
C SER A 552 43.50 49.38 -7.90
N ARG A 553 43.88 50.65 -7.72
CA ARG A 553 45.14 51.34 -8.13
C ARG A 553 45.03 51.91 -9.56
N SER A 554 45.12 53.21 -9.81
CA SER A 554 45.85 54.25 -9.06
C SER A 554 45.54 55.68 -9.52
N LYS A 555 45.45 56.57 -8.51
CA LYS A 555 46.07 57.92 -8.40
C LYS A 555 45.33 59.15 -8.96
N PRO A 556 45.55 60.36 -8.40
CA PRO A 556 46.87 60.98 -8.10
C PRO A 556 47.59 60.52 -6.82
#